data_AF-A0A196QWH6-F1
#
_entry.id   AF-A0A196QWH6-F1
#
_cell.length_a   1.000
_cell.length_b   1.000
_cell.length_c   1.000
_cell.angle_alpha   90.00
_cell.angle_beta   90.00
_cell.angle_gamma   90.00
#
_symmetry.space_group_name_H-M   'P 1'
#
loop_
_entity.id
_entity.type
_entity.pdbx_description
1 polymer ?
#
loop_
_entity_poly.entity_id
_entity_poly.type
_entity_poly.pdbx_seq_one_letter_code
_entity_poly.pdbx_strand_id
1 'polypeptide(L)'
;MALVAGLALFTAVLTGCNDDDGSDTSSLSDAQAKCADFQGKAFGEATITSTTFVPATEEASEHCLVYGEMDKDLDFEVRMPTDWNGRTVFAGGGGFDGNITNPTSQTEVGTALALSPDLVKRGYATIATNHGHSVEDFPDQSWALDEQMLKDYAYQSVPRVMSPASQILTTQYGGSWGSTKTIYEGCSGGGRQALIQAQRHPDLFDGIISRAPANDFNAQFLWYHKVLNQLAQPGAGLTDAKVQTVRNAIIAKCDANDGLEDGILGNPESCDFDPSELACTGMENNSCLTDPQIESVRSFFAPTNIANGRYTWPGFLPSSEFRPLGWADDGTGTRRSSAAWQLTEGYIKYMVARDPSIDPLALDPAQFTDRIDELVNLIDATDPDLTEFKDQGGKLILWTGLSDSLITANNATAYYQNVVEEMGGEEVVQEFMEYYTTPGVAHCFGGEGADKVDLVGPMFEWLENGTPPSSEQIVATQWFPSEGEPALNRPVCQYPKYPRYIEGGDPTAAASFECVLPQ
;
A
#
# COMPACT_ATOMS: atom_id res chain seq x y z
N MET A 1 14.95 33.33 26.92
CA MET A 1 14.98 32.58 28.20
C MET A 1 15.41 31.16 27.85
N ALA A 2 16.63 30.80 28.25
CA ALA A 2 17.21 29.49 28.00
C ALA A 2 16.53 28.45 28.90
N LEU A 3 16.15 27.30 28.35
CA LEU A 3 15.89 26.09 29.14
C LEU A 3 16.99 25.07 28.83
N VAL A 4 17.67 24.68 29.90
CA VAL A 4 18.79 23.76 29.95
C VAL A 4 18.24 22.33 30.04
N ALA A 5 18.74 21.44 29.18
CA ALA A 5 18.50 20.01 29.22
C ALA A 5 19.22 19.37 30.43
N GLY A 6 18.50 18.58 31.21
CA GLY A 6 19.05 17.74 32.27
C GLY A 6 19.10 16.27 31.84
N LEU A 7 20.31 15.73 31.63
CA LEU A 7 20.55 14.30 31.57
C LEU A 7 20.33 13.67 32.96
N ALA A 8 19.49 12.64 33.04
CA ALA A 8 19.41 11.77 34.21
C ALA A 8 20.12 10.44 33.90
N LEU A 9 21.27 10.21 34.55
CA LEU A 9 21.89 8.88 34.65
C LEU A 9 21.09 8.03 35.65
N PHE A 10 20.53 6.92 35.19
CA PHE A 10 20.04 5.86 36.07
C PHE A 10 21.15 4.85 36.31
N THR A 11 21.72 4.86 37.52
CA THR A 11 22.51 3.77 38.08
C THR A 11 21.58 2.74 38.70
N ALA A 12 21.42 1.58 38.06
CA ALA A 12 20.72 0.44 38.65
C ALA A 12 21.63 -0.28 39.66
N VAL A 13 21.14 -0.38 40.90
CA VAL A 13 21.75 -1.16 41.98
C VAL A 13 21.24 -2.59 41.88
N LEU A 14 22.15 -3.55 41.64
CA LEU A 14 21.87 -4.98 41.73
C LEU A 14 21.78 -5.40 43.20
N THR A 15 20.57 -5.72 43.67
CA THR A 15 20.37 -6.56 44.86
C THR A 15 19.88 -7.93 44.40
N GLY A 16 20.73 -8.94 44.58
CA GLY A 16 20.40 -10.32 44.30
C GLY A 16 19.42 -10.88 45.32
N CYS A 17 18.37 -11.53 44.82
CA CYS A 17 17.68 -12.62 45.48
C CYS A 17 17.84 -13.84 44.60
N ASN A 18 18.35 -14.90 45.21
CA ASN A 18 18.76 -16.16 44.63
C ASN A 18 17.59 -17.12 44.81
N ASP A 19 16.81 -17.36 43.75
CA ASP A 19 15.92 -18.51 43.63
C ASP A 19 16.17 -19.16 42.26
N ASP A 20 16.38 -20.47 42.29
CA ASP A 20 16.74 -21.34 41.16
C ASP A 20 15.64 -21.37 40.09
N ASP A 21 15.85 -20.67 38.97
CA ASP A 21 15.22 -20.93 37.66
C ASP A 21 16.31 -20.91 36.57
N GLY A 22 17.10 -21.98 36.53
CA GLY A 22 18.29 -22.12 35.69
C GLY A 22 18.06 -22.43 34.20
N SER A 23 16.83 -22.31 33.67
CA SER A 23 16.56 -22.54 32.24
C SER A 23 16.41 -21.25 31.41
N ASP A 24 15.72 -20.23 31.92
CA ASP A 24 15.35 -19.04 31.10
C ASP A 24 16.48 -18.00 30.94
N THR A 25 17.38 -17.88 31.90
CA THR A 25 18.49 -16.91 31.77
C THR A 25 19.56 -17.35 30.78
N SER A 26 19.70 -18.67 30.59
CA SER A 26 20.69 -19.24 29.65
C SER A 26 20.26 -19.08 28.19
N SER A 27 18.99 -19.35 27.87
CA SER A 27 18.44 -19.22 26.52
C SER A 27 18.40 -17.77 26.02
N LEU A 28 18.05 -16.82 26.89
CA LEU A 28 18.09 -15.39 26.58
C LEU A 28 19.51 -14.90 26.27
N SER A 29 20.50 -15.37 27.05
CA SER A 29 21.91 -15.02 26.81
C SER A 29 22.44 -15.59 25.49
N ASP A 30 21.96 -16.77 25.09
CA ASP A 30 22.32 -17.42 23.83
C ASP A 30 21.67 -16.72 22.62
N ALA A 31 20.40 -16.32 22.71
CA ALA A 31 19.71 -15.59 21.64
C ALA A 31 20.33 -14.20 21.41
N GLN A 32 20.66 -13.49 22.49
CA GLN A 32 21.36 -12.21 22.42
C GLN A 32 22.75 -12.37 21.79
N ALA A 33 23.52 -13.40 22.18
CA ALA A 33 24.84 -13.67 21.61
C ALA A 33 24.76 -13.99 20.11
N LYS A 34 23.82 -14.85 19.70
CA LYS A 34 23.58 -15.16 18.27
C LYS A 34 23.22 -13.91 17.46
N CYS A 35 22.45 -12.99 18.05
CA CYS A 35 22.12 -11.74 17.37
C CYS A 35 23.37 -10.85 17.18
N ALA A 36 24.17 -10.70 18.24
CA ALA A 36 25.40 -9.93 18.19
C ALA A 36 26.43 -10.50 17.21
N ASP A 37 26.40 -11.82 16.97
CA ASP A 37 27.30 -12.48 16.01
C ASP A 37 27.13 -12.01 14.57
N PHE A 38 26.02 -11.36 14.19
CA PHE A 38 25.87 -10.81 12.84
C PHE A 38 26.69 -9.52 12.63
N GLN A 39 27.05 -8.81 13.69
CA GLN A 39 27.68 -7.48 13.61
C GLN A 39 28.97 -7.51 12.80
N GLY A 40 29.05 -6.65 11.77
CA GLY A 40 30.25 -6.49 10.93
C GLY A 40 30.52 -7.65 9.97
N LYS A 41 29.62 -8.65 9.88
CA LYS A 41 29.74 -9.71 8.86
C LYS A 41 29.28 -9.21 7.50
N ALA A 42 29.83 -9.83 6.46
CA ALA A 42 29.39 -9.65 5.09
C ALA A 42 28.54 -10.84 4.63
N PHE A 43 27.46 -10.56 3.91
CA PHE A 43 26.59 -11.54 3.26
C PHE A 43 26.39 -11.09 1.82
N GLY A 44 26.89 -11.84 0.85
CA GLY A 44 26.91 -11.37 -0.55
C GLY A 44 27.55 -9.97 -0.70
N GLU A 45 26.80 -9.03 -1.27
CA GLU A 45 27.20 -7.63 -1.44
C GLU A 45 26.93 -6.75 -0.20
N ALA A 46 26.24 -7.28 0.82
CA ALA A 46 25.85 -6.52 2.00
C ALA A 46 26.88 -6.59 3.13
N THR A 47 27.02 -5.49 3.86
CA THR A 47 27.73 -5.44 5.15
C THR A 47 26.74 -5.16 6.28
N ILE A 48 26.77 -5.94 7.36
CA ILE A 48 25.92 -5.72 8.53
C ILE A 48 26.52 -4.62 9.41
N THR A 49 25.84 -3.48 9.47
CA THR A 49 26.33 -2.30 10.21
C THR A 49 25.69 -2.15 11.58
N SER A 50 24.51 -2.73 11.81
CA SER A 50 23.86 -2.76 13.12
C SER A 50 23.16 -4.08 13.40
N THR A 51 23.19 -4.49 14.67
CA THR A 51 22.46 -5.64 15.22
C THR A 51 21.84 -5.23 16.54
N THR A 52 20.57 -5.56 16.76
CA THR A 52 19.85 -5.24 17.99
C THR A 52 19.02 -6.44 18.40
N PHE A 53 19.29 -6.96 19.60
CA PHE A 53 18.38 -7.93 20.23
C PHE A 53 17.25 -7.17 20.92
N VAL A 54 16.02 -7.49 20.54
CA VAL A 54 14.80 -6.80 21.00
C VAL A 54 14.00 -7.78 21.87
N PRO A 55 13.84 -7.51 23.18
CA PRO A 55 12.97 -8.29 24.05
C PRO A 55 11.51 -8.24 23.60
N ALA A 56 10.71 -9.23 23.97
CA ALA A 56 9.28 -9.25 23.67
C ALA A 56 8.54 -8.02 24.25
N THR A 57 7.61 -7.46 23.46
CA THR A 57 6.69 -6.38 23.85
C THR A 57 5.24 -6.81 23.59
N GLU A 58 4.28 -5.90 23.76
CA GLU A 58 2.89 -6.17 23.41
C GLU A 58 2.70 -6.32 21.88
N GLU A 59 3.52 -5.64 21.09
CA GLU A 59 3.44 -5.50 19.64
C GLU A 59 4.37 -6.45 18.87
N ALA A 60 5.38 -7.03 19.54
CA ALA A 60 6.39 -7.88 18.91
C ALA A 60 6.84 -9.02 19.82
N SER A 61 7.10 -10.20 19.24
CA SER A 61 7.83 -11.25 19.94
C SER A 61 9.29 -10.85 20.13
N GLU A 62 10.00 -11.55 21.01
CA GLU A 62 11.46 -11.43 21.08
C GLU A 62 12.09 -11.76 19.71
N HIS A 63 13.04 -10.93 19.27
CA HIS A 63 13.69 -11.09 17.98
C HIS A 63 15.08 -10.45 17.90
N CYS A 64 15.86 -10.92 16.93
CA CYS A 64 17.05 -10.23 16.46
C CYS A 64 16.70 -9.32 15.27
N LEU A 65 17.08 -8.04 15.34
CA LEU A 65 17.02 -7.09 14.25
C LEU A 65 18.43 -6.88 13.68
N VAL A 66 18.60 -7.18 12.39
CA VAL A 66 19.84 -6.97 11.63
C VAL A 66 19.62 -5.87 10.60
N TYR A 67 20.50 -4.87 10.56
CA TYR A 67 20.55 -3.82 9.54
C TYR A 67 21.76 -4.03 8.63
N GLY A 68 21.52 -4.08 7.32
CA GLY A 68 22.54 -4.25 6.31
C GLY A 68 22.55 -3.09 5.32
N GLU A 69 23.76 -2.72 4.89
CA GLU A 69 24.01 -1.70 3.87
C GLU A 69 24.62 -2.36 2.62
N MET A 70 24.26 -1.84 1.46
CA MET A 70 24.78 -2.24 0.15
C MET A 70 25.18 -1.00 -0.66
N ASP A 71 25.91 -1.20 -1.76
CA ASP A 71 26.28 -0.10 -2.66
C ASP A 71 25.04 0.70 -3.12
N LYS A 72 25.24 2.03 -3.22
CA LYS A 72 24.26 3.03 -3.69
C LYS A 72 23.08 3.24 -2.74
N ASP A 73 23.38 3.38 -1.45
CA ASP A 73 22.40 3.69 -0.38
C ASP A 73 21.22 2.70 -0.34
N LEU A 74 21.48 1.44 -0.73
CA LEU A 74 20.50 0.37 -0.64
C LEU A 74 20.64 -0.32 0.71
N ASP A 75 19.70 -0.02 1.58
CA ASP A 75 19.71 -0.51 2.95
C ASP A 75 18.51 -1.44 3.19
N PHE A 76 18.69 -2.38 4.10
CA PHE A 76 17.65 -3.33 4.44
C PHE A 76 17.71 -3.76 5.90
N GLU A 77 16.58 -4.24 6.39
CA GLU A 77 16.45 -4.84 7.71
C GLU A 77 15.93 -6.28 7.60
N VAL A 78 16.46 -7.16 8.45
CA VAL A 78 15.93 -8.51 8.67
C VAL A 78 15.57 -8.65 10.15
N ARG A 79 14.28 -8.89 10.45
CA ARG A 79 13.80 -9.24 11.79
C ARG A 79 13.63 -10.74 11.88
N MET A 80 14.24 -11.34 12.90
CA MET A 80 14.31 -12.77 13.09
C MET A 80 13.82 -13.11 14.50
N PRO A 81 12.54 -13.50 14.67
CA PRO A 81 12.03 -14.00 15.94
C PRO A 81 12.87 -15.15 16.49
N THR A 82 13.08 -15.16 17.81
CA THR A 82 13.72 -16.31 18.48
C THR A 82 12.85 -17.55 18.29
N ASP A 83 11.56 -17.42 18.57
CA ASP A 83 10.53 -18.44 18.32
C ASP A 83 9.92 -18.22 16.93
N TRP A 84 10.69 -18.59 15.90
CA TRP A 84 10.25 -18.48 14.51
C TRP A 84 9.20 -19.52 14.14
N ASN A 85 8.12 -19.07 13.51
CA ASN A 85 6.99 -19.91 13.10
C ASN A 85 7.22 -20.69 11.80
N GLY A 86 8.43 -20.62 11.21
CA GLY A 86 8.74 -21.28 9.94
C GLY A 86 8.27 -20.51 8.71
N ARG A 87 7.91 -19.23 8.82
CA ARG A 87 7.38 -18.42 7.71
C ARG A 87 8.09 -17.07 7.60
N THR A 88 8.32 -16.61 6.37
CA THR A 88 9.02 -15.34 6.08
C THR A 88 8.14 -14.42 5.23
N VAL A 89 8.10 -13.14 5.60
CA VAL A 89 7.39 -12.09 4.85
C VAL A 89 8.35 -10.97 4.46
N PHE A 90 8.44 -10.68 3.17
CA PHE A 90 9.05 -9.44 2.70
C PHE A 90 8.00 -8.33 2.75
N ALA A 91 8.24 -7.33 3.61
CA ALA A 91 7.40 -6.16 3.77
C ALA A 91 7.80 -5.09 2.74
N GLY A 92 6.90 -4.84 1.80
CA GLY A 92 7.06 -3.84 0.75
C GLY A 92 7.02 -2.41 1.28
N GLY A 93 7.53 -1.50 0.45
CA GLY A 93 7.54 -0.06 0.69
C GLY A 93 6.26 0.63 0.24
N GLY A 94 6.37 1.93 -0.03
CA GLY A 94 5.29 2.76 -0.55
C GLY A 94 5.74 4.16 -0.96
N GLY A 95 4.87 4.86 -1.70
CA GLY A 95 5.23 6.14 -2.30
C GLY A 95 6.44 6.00 -3.24
N PHE A 96 7.40 6.90 -3.06
CA PHE A 96 8.67 6.90 -3.79
C PHE A 96 9.80 6.15 -3.05
N ASP A 97 9.48 5.53 -1.90
CA ASP A 97 10.41 4.93 -0.94
C ASP A 97 11.60 5.82 -0.56
N GLY A 98 12.62 5.26 0.07
CA GLY A 98 13.65 5.98 0.81
C GLY A 98 13.57 5.84 2.33
N ASN A 99 12.68 4.98 2.83
CA ASN A 99 12.61 4.53 4.22
C ASN A 99 12.37 3.02 4.25
N ILE A 100 12.84 2.35 5.30
CA ILE A 100 12.60 0.92 5.52
C ILE A 100 11.27 0.74 6.27
N THR A 101 10.32 0.00 5.69
CA THR A 101 9.04 -0.32 6.34
C THR A 101 9.24 -1.04 7.66
N ASN A 102 8.68 -0.52 8.75
CA ASN A 102 8.67 -1.19 10.03
C ASN A 102 7.37 -2.00 10.23
N PRO A 103 7.40 -3.34 10.19
CA PRO A 103 6.19 -4.16 10.29
C PRO A 103 5.52 -4.15 11.67
N THR A 104 6.15 -3.55 12.70
CA THR A 104 5.56 -3.39 14.04
C THR A 104 4.82 -2.07 14.23
N SER A 105 5.00 -1.08 13.35
CA SER A 105 4.49 0.28 13.54
C SER A 105 3.07 0.49 13.00
N GLN A 106 2.24 -0.56 12.96
CA GLN A 106 0.85 -0.48 12.47
C GLN A 106 -0.08 0.32 13.41
N THR A 107 0.48 1.01 14.42
CA THR A 107 -0.25 1.67 15.50
C THR A 107 -0.50 3.16 15.28
N GLU A 108 0.08 3.81 14.26
CA GLU A 108 -0.10 5.25 14.01
C GLU A 108 -0.72 5.55 12.63
N VAL A 109 -1.85 6.27 12.67
CA VAL A 109 -2.55 6.80 11.49
C VAL A 109 -1.65 7.83 10.79
N GLY A 110 -1.20 7.52 9.57
CA GLY A 110 -0.60 8.52 8.66
C GLY A 110 0.85 8.26 8.21
N THR A 111 1.53 7.25 8.76
CA THR A 111 2.88 6.82 8.30
C THR A 111 2.97 5.31 8.03
N ALA A 112 1.96 4.53 8.43
CA ALA A 112 1.93 3.08 8.26
C ALA A 112 1.51 2.69 6.83
N LEU A 113 2.33 1.88 6.17
CA LEU A 113 1.90 1.09 5.02
C LEU A 113 1.11 -0.11 5.54
N ALA A 114 -0.07 -0.36 4.97
CA ALA A 114 -0.91 -1.46 5.41
C ALA A 114 -0.27 -2.79 5.04
N LEU A 115 0.05 -3.57 6.07
CA LEU A 115 0.43 -4.97 6.00
C LEU A 115 -0.59 -5.78 6.79
N SER A 116 -0.52 -7.11 6.70
CA SER A 116 -1.27 -7.98 7.58
C SER A 116 -0.85 -7.74 9.03
N PRO A 117 -1.78 -7.77 10.00
CA PRO A 117 -1.50 -7.38 11.36
C PRO A 117 -0.57 -8.35 12.07
N ASP A 118 0.16 -7.83 13.06
CA ASP A 118 0.86 -8.59 14.08
C ASP A 118 1.91 -9.57 13.53
N LEU A 119 2.53 -9.31 12.36
CA LEU A 119 3.51 -10.21 11.75
C LEU A 119 4.63 -10.61 12.71
N VAL A 120 5.29 -9.64 13.33
CA VAL A 120 6.40 -9.94 14.26
C VAL A 120 5.87 -10.67 15.51
N LYS A 121 4.74 -10.24 16.06
CA LYS A 121 4.10 -10.90 17.22
C LYS A 121 3.67 -12.35 16.94
N ARG A 122 3.28 -12.67 15.70
CA ARG A 122 2.92 -14.02 15.25
C ARG A 122 4.13 -14.88 14.87
N GLY A 123 5.36 -14.39 15.09
CA GLY A 123 6.59 -15.15 14.90
C GLY A 123 7.09 -15.23 13.45
N TYR A 124 6.61 -14.36 12.55
CA TYR A 124 7.12 -14.27 11.18
C TYR A 124 8.49 -13.59 11.17
N ALA A 125 9.44 -14.16 10.43
CA ALA A 125 10.64 -13.42 10.05
C ALA A 125 10.27 -12.38 8.98
N THR A 126 10.77 -11.15 9.08
CA THR A 126 10.44 -10.09 8.12
C THR A 126 11.67 -9.47 7.48
N ILE A 127 11.58 -9.15 6.20
CA ILE A 127 12.61 -8.43 5.43
C ILE A 127 11.99 -7.12 4.92
N ALA A 128 12.73 -6.01 4.94
CA ALA A 128 12.29 -4.74 4.35
C ALA A 128 13.50 -3.96 3.83
N THR A 129 13.31 -3.05 2.87
CA THR A 129 14.37 -2.22 2.28
C THR A 129 13.92 -0.80 2.01
N ASN A 130 14.86 0.14 1.94
CA ASN A 130 14.63 1.53 1.59
C ASN A 130 14.50 1.77 0.08
N HIS A 131 14.72 0.73 -0.73
CA HIS A 131 14.63 0.77 -2.20
C HIS A 131 15.66 1.71 -2.88
N GLY A 132 16.86 1.81 -2.31
CA GLY A 132 18.06 2.32 -3.01
C GLY A 132 18.28 3.83 -2.93
N HIS A 133 17.70 4.47 -1.93
CA HIS A 133 18.00 5.83 -1.51
C HIS A 133 17.47 6.04 -0.09
N SER A 134 17.79 7.16 0.53
CA SER A 134 17.23 7.57 1.83
C SER A 134 16.67 8.97 1.71
N VAL A 135 15.48 9.21 2.27
CA VAL A 135 14.90 10.57 2.30
C VAL A 135 15.44 11.32 3.52
N GLU A 136 16.21 12.39 3.29
CA GLU A 136 16.47 13.39 4.35
C GLU A 136 15.30 14.39 4.48
N ASP A 137 14.61 14.71 3.38
CA ASP A 137 13.42 15.58 3.31
C ASP A 137 12.36 14.99 2.36
N PHE A 138 11.16 14.68 2.86
CA PHE A 138 10.03 14.20 2.04
C PHE A 138 9.10 15.36 1.66
N PRO A 139 8.60 15.48 0.41
CA PRO A 139 8.92 14.73 -0.80
C PRO A 139 10.00 15.41 -1.67
N ASP A 140 11.18 14.80 -1.77
CA ASP A 140 12.19 15.12 -2.79
C ASP A 140 12.42 13.90 -3.69
N GLN A 141 12.14 14.02 -4.99
CA GLN A 141 12.38 12.98 -6.00
C GLN A 141 13.64 13.24 -6.83
N SER A 142 14.50 14.17 -6.41
CA SER A 142 15.75 14.51 -7.12
C SER A 142 16.72 13.34 -7.26
N TRP A 143 16.66 12.36 -6.34
CA TRP A 143 17.39 11.10 -6.42
C TRP A 143 17.13 10.34 -7.72
N ALA A 144 15.95 10.49 -8.34
CA ALA A 144 15.59 9.82 -9.59
C ALA A 144 16.41 10.31 -10.80
N LEU A 145 17.20 11.37 -10.65
CA LEU A 145 18.19 11.78 -11.66
C LEU A 145 19.41 10.85 -11.70
N ASP A 146 19.71 10.09 -10.64
CA ASP A 146 20.68 8.99 -10.65
C ASP A 146 20.00 7.72 -11.19
N GLU A 147 20.54 7.23 -12.33
CA GLU A 147 19.97 6.09 -13.05
C GLU A 147 19.99 4.78 -12.26
N GLN A 148 20.93 4.62 -11.31
CA GLN A 148 20.99 3.41 -10.48
C GLN A 148 19.93 3.47 -9.38
N MET A 149 19.79 4.61 -8.70
CA MET A 149 18.72 4.80 -7.70
C MET A 149 17.34 4.63 -8.34
N LEU A 150 17.15 5.15 -9.56
CA LEU A 150 15.90 4.95 -10.32
C LEU A 150 15.64 3.46 -10.63
N LYS A 151 16.66 2.68 -10.97
CA LYS A 151 16.51 1.23 -11.21
C LYS A 151 16.23 0.46 -9.92
N ASP A 152 16.86 0.84 -8.82
CA ASP A 152 16.64 0.22 -7.50
C ASP A 152 15.21 0.47 -7.01
N TYR A 153 14.69 1.69 -7.15
CA TYR A 153 13.29 1.99 -6.92
C TYR A 153 12.36 1.21 -7.87
N ALA A 154 12.71 1.14 -9.15
CA ALA A 154 11.85 0.57 -10.17
C ALA A 154 11.67 -0.94 -10.01
N TYR A 155 12.75 -1.71 -9.86
CA TYR A 155 12.66 -3.17 -9.78
C TYR A 155 13.86 -3.90 -9.14
N GLN A 156 15.04 -3.27 -9.04
CA GLN A 156 16.27 -4.02 -8.71
C GLN A 156 16.48 -4.27 -7.22
N SER A 157 15.94 -3.42 -6.33
CA SER A 157 16.23 -3.49 -4.89
C SER A 157 15.79 -4.80 -4.26
N VAL A 158 14.56 -5.26 -4.51
CA VAL A 158 14.00 -6.48 -3.91
C VAL A 158 14.85 -7.74 -4.18
N PRO A 159 15.15 -8.12 -5.44
CA PRO A 159 16.01 -9.29 -5.70
C PRO A 159 17.44 -9.11 -5.16
N ARG A 160 17.99 -7.88 -5.20
CA ARG A 160 19.32 -7.58 -4.65
C ARG A 160 19.36 -7.81 -3.13
N VAL A 161 18.34 -7.38 -2.39
CA VAL A 161 18.22 -7.54 -0.94
C VAL A 161 17.87 -8.97 -0.52
N MET A 162 17.08 -9.68 -1.34
CA MET A 162 16.73 -11.08 -1.04
C MET A 162 17.97 -11.99 -0.99
N SER A 163 18.99 -11.73 -1.80
CA SER A 163 20.24 -12.51 -1.81
C SER A 163 20.97 -12.53 -0.45
N PRO A 164 21.36 -11.40 0.17
CA PRO A 164 21.95 -11.38 1.51
C PRO A 164 20.94 -11.78 2.60
N ALA A 165 19.67 -11.36 2.50
CA ALA A 165 18.66 -11.70 3.50
C ALA A 165 18.45 -13.22 3.64
N SER A 166 18.44 -13.96 2.52
CA SER A 166 18.36 -15.42 2.51
C SER A 166 19.55 -16.09 3.22
N GLN A 167 20.75 -15.53 3.07
CA GLN A 167 21.96 -16.03 3.75
C GLN A 167 21.92 -15.75 5.26
N ILE A 168 21.40 -14.59 5.66
CA ILE A 168 21.20 -14.21 7.06
C ILE A 168 20.19 -15.16 7.71
N LEU A 169 19.04 -15.39 7.08
CA LEU A 169 18.00 -16.30 7.57
C LEU A 169 18.50 -17.75 7.64
N THR A 170 19.25 -18.21 6.63
CA THR A 170 19.91 -19.53 6.66
C THR A 170 20.93 -19.63 7.78
N THR A 171 21.64 -18.55 8.10
CA THR A 171 22.61 -18.53 9.22
C THR A 171 21.90 -18.62 10.57
N GLN A 172 20.76 -17.94 10.73
CA GLN A 172 20.00 -17.92 11.97
C GLN A 172 19.23 -19.21 12.22
N TYR A 173 18.49 -19.69 11.21
CA TYR A 173 17.56 -20.81 11.34
C TYR A 173 18.11 -22.15 10.80
N GLY A 174 19.27 -22.12 10.14
CA GLY A 174 19.86 -23.29 9.50
C GLY A 174 19.18 -23.65 8.18
N GLY A 175 19.47 -24.86 7.69
CA GLY A 175 18.96 -25.34 6.40
C GLY A 175 17.44 -25.56 6.34
N SER A 176 16.73 -25.52 7.47
CA SER A 176 15.27 -25.62 7.50
C SER A 176 14.60 -24.42 6.83
N TRP A 177 15.23 -23.24 6.83
CA TRP A 177 14.67 -22.06 6.17
C TRP A 177 14.44 -22.27 4.67
N GLY A 178 15.40 -22.90 3.99
CA GLY A 178 15.31 -23.19 2.56
C GLY A 178 14.20 -24.19 2.16
N SER A 179 13.52 -24.82 3.11
CA SER A 179 12.33 -25.65 2.86
C SER A 179 11.00 -24.96 3.22
N THR A 180 11.05 -23.70 3.63
CA THR A 180 9.86 -22.90 4.00
C THR A 180 9.39 -22.02 2.86
N LYS A 181 8.21 -21.43 3.05
CA LYS A 181 7.58 -20.52 2.09
C LYS A 181 7.91 -19.07 2.43
N THR A 182 8.18 -18.27 1.40
CA THR A 182 8.41 -16.83 1.53
C THR A 182 7.35 -16.06 0.75
N ILE A 183 6.71 -15.10 1.41
CA ILE A 183 5.67 -14.26 0.81
C ILE A 183 6.15 -12.81 0.73
N TYR A 184 5.78 -12.11 -0.34
CA TYR A 184 5.86 -10.65 -0.40
C TYR A 184 4.50 -10.04 -0.05
N GLU A 185 4.45 -9.03 0.83
CA GLU A 185 3.25 -8.20 1.02
C GLU A 185 3.62 -6.72 0.98
N GLY A 186 2.90 -5.94 0.18
CA GLY A 186 3.08 -4.49 0.12
C GLY A 186 1.80 -3.78 -0.31
N CYS A 187 1.74 -2.48 0.00
CA CYS A 187 0.64 -1.62 -0.40
C CYS A 187 1.11 -0.40 -1.19
N SER A 188 0.31 0.13 -2.13
CA SER A 188 0.67 1.31 -2.91
C SER A 188 1.89 1.06 -3.83
N GLY A 189 2.98 1.82 -3.64
CA GLY A 189 4.30 1.52 -4.22
C GLY A 189 4.77 0.09 -3.90
N GLY A 190 4.48 -0.42 -2.70
CA GLY A 190 4.71 -1.81 -2.32
C GLY A 190 3.83 -2.80 -3.09
N GLY A 191 2.59 -2.43 -3.41
CA GLY A 191 1.72 -3.26 -4.27
C GLY A 191 2.26 -3.34 -5.70
N ARG A 192 2.80 -2.22 -6.23
CA ARG A 192 3.53 -2.22 -7.51
C ARG A 192 4.75 -3.13 -7.45
N GLN A 193 5.59 -2.99 -6.42
CA GLN A 193 6.77 -3.82 -6.21
C GLN A 193 6.42 -5.31 -6.13
N ALA A 194 5.32 -5.66 -5.44
CA ALA A 194 4.78 -7.01 -5.36
C ALA A 194 4.49 -7.59 -6.75
N LEU A 195 3.77 -6.83 -7.60
CA LEU A 195 3.46 -7.24 -8.97
C LEU A 195 4.71 -7.34 -9.85
N ILE A 196 5.69 -6.45 -9.69
CA ILE A 196 6.99 -6.58 -10.36
C ILE A 196 7.64 -7.92 -10.04
N GLN A 197 7.53 -8.43 -8.81
CA GLN A 197 8.11 -9.74 -8.49
C GLN A 197 7.39 -10.87 -9.23
N ALA A 198 6.06 -10.84 -9.31
CA ALA A 198 5.30 -11.83 -10.08
C ALA A 198 5.69 -11.83 -11.57
N GLN A 199 5.89 -10.64 -12.13
CA GLN A 199 6.11 -10.44 -13.57
C GLN A 199 7.57 -10.65 -13.99
N ARG A 200 8.53 -10.25 -13.16
CA ARG A 200 9.97 -10.19 -13.52
C ARG A 200 10.86 -11.15 -12.74
N HIS A 201 10.40 -11.62 -11.58
CA HIS A 201 11.13 -12.51 -10.67
C HIS A 201 10.21 -13.63 -10.14
N PRO A 202 9.58 -14.42 -11.04
CA PRO A 202 8.52 -15.37 -10.68
C PRO A 202 8.97 -16.49 -9.74
N ASP A 203 10.28 -16.68 -9.57
CA ASP A 203 10.91 -17.68 -8.69
C ASP A 203 11.31 -17.15 -7.31
N LEU A 204 11.17 -15.84 -7.07
CA LEU A 204 11.71 -15.21 -5.87
C LEU A 204 10.80 -15.35 -4.64
N PHE A 205 9.48 -15.45 -4.85
CA PHE A 205 8.47 -15.55 -3.80
C PHE A 205 7.46 -16.65 -4.13
N ASP A 206 7.07 -17.42 -3.12
CA ASP A 206 6.01 -18.42 -3.26
C ASP A 206 4.62 -17.75 -3.29
N GLY A 207 4.44 -16.67 -2.52
CA GLY A 207 3.19 -15.93 -2.45
C GLY A 207 3.39 -14.43 -2.57
N ILE A 208 2.44 -13.74 -3.19
CA ILE A 208 2.48 -12.29 -3.41
C ILE A 208 1.13 -11.69 -2.98
N ILE A 209 1.17 -10.72 -2.10
CA ILE A 209 0.01 -9.93 -1.68
C ILE A 209 0.23 -8.50 -2.15
N SER A 210 -0.55 -8.09 -3.14
CA SER A 210 -0.50 -6.77 -3.76
C SER A 210 -1.72 -5.95 -3.34
N ARG A 211 -1.52 -4.98 -2.45
CA ARG A 211 -2.58 -4.09 -1.96
C ARG A 211 -2.53 -2.75 -2.69
N ALA A 212 -3.67 -2.26 -3.17
CA ALA A 212 -3.86 -0.99 -3.85
C ALA A 212 -2.67 -0.61 -4.75
N PRO A 213 -2.29 -1.45 -5.74
CA PRO A 213 -1.01 -1.30 -6.43
C PRO A 213 -0.94 -0.04 -7.30
N ALA A 214 0.19 0.67 -7.22
CA ALA A 214 0.57 1.70 -8.18
C ALA A 214 1.12 1.09 -9.49
N ASN A 215 0.43 0.09 -10.06
CA ASN A 215 0.98 -0.72 -11.15
C ASN A 215 1.11 0.03 -12.48
N ASP A 216 0.12 0.81 -12.88
CA ASP A 216 0.20 1.72 -14.03
C ASP A 216 0.68 3.11 -13.58
N PHE A 217 1.91 3.13 -13.10
CA PHE A 217 2.51 4.26 -12.36
C PHE A 217 2.54 5.53 -13.23
N ASN A 218 3.02 5.41 -14.47
CA ASN A 218 3.14 6.57 -15.35
C ASN A 218 1.78 7.13 -15.75
N ALA A 219 0.81 6.28 -16.14
CA ALA A 219 -0.50 6.78 -16.54
C ALA A 219 -1.27 7.39 -15.35
N GLN A 220 -1.08 6.89 -14.13
CA GLN A 220 -1.61 7.51 -12.91
C GLN A 220 -1.10 8.94 -12.74
N PHE A 221 0.21 9.20 -12.86
CA PHE A 221 0.74 10.57 -12.72
C PHE A 221 0.28 11.51 -13.83
N LEU A 222 0.14 10.99 -15.05
CA LEU A 222 -0.45 11.76 -16.16
C LEU A 222 -1.93 12.07 -15.91
N TRP A 223 -2.66 11.20 -15.20
CA TRP A 223 -4.02 11.46 -14.76
C TRP A 223 -4.06 12.55 -13.68
N TYR A 224 -3.17 12.53 -12.68
CA TYR A 224 -3.05 13.63 -11.72
C TYR A 224 -2.70 14.95 -12.40
N HIS A 225 -1.77 14.93 -13.37
CA HIS A 225 -1.38 16.12 -14.12
C HIS A 225 -2.58 16.75 -14.86
N LYS A 226 -3.42 15.93 -15.50
CA LYS A 226 -4.70 16.37 -16.10
C LYS A 226 -5.62 17.02 -15.06
N VAL A 227 -5.84 16.36 -13.93
CA VAL A 227 -6.75 16.83 -12.87
C VAL A 227 -6.24 18.15 -12.27
N LEU A 228 -4.96 18.24 -11.94
CA LEU A 228 -4.33 19.46 -11.41
C LEU A 228 -4.43 20.63 -12.42
N ASN A 229 -4.26 20.37 -13.71
CA ASN A 229 -4.45 21.38 -14.75
C ASN A 229 -5.90 21.89 -14.87
N GLN A 230 -6.89 21.00 -14.73
CA GLN A 230 -8.30 21.38 -14.70
C GLN A 230 -8.59 22.25 -13.47
N LEU A 231 -8.11 21.81 -12.32
CA LEU A 231 -8.28 22.49 -11.04
C LEU A 231 -7.62 23.87 -10.96
N ALA A 232 -6.57 24.11 -11.76
CA ALA A 232 -5.88 25.38 -11.89
C ALA A 232 -6.57 26.37 -12.83
N GLN A 233 -7.61 25.95 -13.57
CA GLN A 233 -8.38 26.86 -14.42
C GLN A 233 -9.12 27.92 -13.60
N PRO A 234 -9.33 29.14 -14.14
CA PRO A 234 -10.05 30.21 -13.44
C PRO A 234 -11.44 29.76 -12.97
N GLY A 235 -11.68 29.82 -11.65
CA GLY A 235 -12.96 29.46 -11.03
C GLY A 235 -13.21 27.96 -10.88
N ALA A 236 -12.28 27.09 -11.28
CA ALA A 236 -12.41 25.62 -11.19
C ALA A 236 -12.00 25.05 -9.82
N GLY A 237 -11.51 25.91 -8.93
CA GLY A 237 -11.14 25.63 -7.53
C GLY A 237 -12.27 24.96 -6.73
N LEU A 238 -11.97 23.88 -6.02
CA LEU A 238 -12.87 23.25 -5.05
C LEU A 238 -12.32 23.49 -3.64
N THR A 239 -13.13 24.02 -2.73
CA THR A 239 -12.78 24.10 -1.30
C THR A 239 -13.14 22.80 -0.59
N ASP A 240 -12.59 22.55 0.60
CA ASP A 240 -12.99 21.40 1.44
C ASP A 240 -14.52 21.32 1.63
N ALA A 241 -15.17 22.46 1.85
CA ALA A 241 -16.62 22.52 2.04
C ALA A 241 -17.41 22.14 0.77
N LYS A 242 -16.87 22.45 -0.42
CA LYS A 242 -17.48 22.01 -1.69
C LYS A 242 -17.24 20.53 -1.95
N VAL A 243 -16.05 20.01 -1.62
CA VAL A 243 -15.79 18.56 -1.67
C VAL A 243 -16.73 17.82 -0.73
N GLN A 244 -16.94 18.31 0.49
CA GLN A 244 -17.92 17.75 1.43
C GLN A 244 -19.35 17.82 0.87
N THR A 245 -19.70 18.86 0.12
CA THR A 245 -21.01 18.95 -0.53
C THR A 245 -21.18 17.89 -1.62
N VAL A 246 -20.15 17.64 -2.43
CA VAL A 246 -20.13 16.54 -3.41
C VAL A 246 -20.30 15.20 -2.70
N ARG A 247 -19.52 14.97 -1.64
CA ARG A 247 -19.60 13.78 -0.80
C ARG A 247 -21.01 13.52 -0.29
N ASN A 248 -21.61 14.52 0.36
CA ASN A 248 -22.95 14.39 0.92
C ASN A 248 -23.99 14.04 -0.16
N ALA A 249 -23.83 14.56 -1.37
CA ALA A 249 -24.72 14.25 -2.49
C ALA A 249 -24.54 12.81 -3.00
N ILE A 250 -23.29 12.31 -3.06
CA ILE A 250 -22.99 10.92 -3.41
C ILE A 250 -23.59 9.97 -2.38
N ILE A 251 -23.32 10.19 -1.08
CA ILE A 251 -23.87 9.37 0.02
C ILE A 251 -25.40 9.37 -0.05
N ALA A 252 -26.03 10.55 -0.10
CA ALA A 252 -27.49 10.66 -0.14
C ALA A 252 -28.15 9.95 -1.33
N LYS A 253 -27.39 9.76 -2.43
CA LYS A 253 -27.88 9.10 -3.63
C LYS A 253 -27.65 7.59 -3.63
N CYS A 254 -26.57 7.13 -3.00
CA CYS A 254 -26.00 5.81 -3.29
C CYS A 254 -25.75 4.90 -2.08
N ASP A 255 -25.78 5.42 -0.85
CA ASP A 255 -25.51 4.66 0.39
C ASP A 255 -26.44 3.44 0.50
N ALA A 256 -27.75 3.65 0.40
CA ALA A 256 -28.75 2.59 0.53
C ALA A 256 -28.69 1.48 -0.56
N ASN A 257 -27.85 1.58 -1.59
CA ASN A 257 -27.81 0.63 -2.71
C ASN A 257 -27.30 -0.76 -2.31
N ASP A 258 -26.54 -0.88 -1.22
CA ASP A 258 -26.10 -2.16 -0.66
C ASP A 258 -27.03 -2.70 0.46
N GLY A 259 -28.18 -2.02 0.65
CA GLY A 259 -29.20 -2.40 1.62
C GLY A 259 -29.01 -1.81 3.01
N LEU A 260 -27.97 -0.99 3.25
CA LEU A 260 -27.74 -0.31 4.52
C LEU A 260 -27.46 1.18 4.28
N GLU A 261 -27.96 2.04 5.17
CA GLU A 261 -27.57 3.46 5.20
C GLU A 261 -26.56 3.63 6.34
N ASP A 262 -25.27 3.42 6.07
CA ASP A 262 -24.18 3.55 7.05
C ASP A 262 -23.07 4.52 6.63
N GLY A 263 -23.28 5.26 5.52
CA GLY A 263 -22.31 6.17 4.95
C GLY A 263 -21.23 5.49 4.10
N ILE A 264 -21.33 4.17 3.88
CA ILE A 264 -20.37 3.38 3.11
C ILE A 264 -21.04 2.92 1.81
N LEU A 265 -20.44 3.25 0.67
CA LEU A 265 -20.88 2.67 -0.60
C LEU A 265 -20.30 1.26 -0.73
N GLY A 266 -21.12 0.25 -0.47
CA GLY A 266 -20.83 -1.18 -0.66
C GLY A 266 -20.57 -1.56 -2.12
N ASN A 267 -21.27 -0.91 -3.04
CA ASN A 267 -21.08 -1.07 -4.49
C ASN A 267 -21.01 0.31 -5.20
N PRO A 268 -19.87 1.00 -5.12
CA PRO A 268 -19.74 2.36 -5.64
C PRO A 268 -19.83 2.45 -7.17
N GLU A 269 -19.54 1.36 -7.90
CA GLU A 269 -19.72 1.30 -9.36
C GLU A 269 -21.17 1.50 -9.79
N SER A 270 -22.14 1.15 -8.93
CA SER A 270 -23.57 1.34 -9.20
C SER A 270 -24.07 2.77 -8.97
N CYS A 271 -23.23 3.67 -8.46
CA CYS A 271 -23.64 5.01 -8.07
C CYS A 271 -23.74 5.96 -9.29
N ASP A 272 -24.97 6.24 -9.74
CA ASP A 272 -25.27 7.13 -10.86
C ASP A 272 -25.32 8.61 -10.46
N PHE A 273 -24.29 9.12 -9.77
CA PHE A 273 -24.20 10.53 -9.38
C PHE A 273 -23.73 11.42 -10.55
N ASP A 274 -24.49 12.47 -10.88
CA ASP A 274 -24.04 13.54 -11.80
C ASP A 274 -23.75 14.84 -11.01
N PRO A 275 -22.52 15.37 -11.06
CA PRO A 275 -22.18 16.64 -10.41
C PRO A 275 -23.04 17.84 -10.85
N SER A 276 -23.73 17.76 -12.01
CA SER A 276 -24.65 18.81 -12.46
C SER A 276 -25.85 19.03 -11.53
N GLU A 277 -26.20 18.02 -10.72
CA GLU A 277 -27.24 18.11 -9.69
C GLU A 277 -26.93 19.17 -8.62
N LEU A 278 -25.65 19.57 -8.48
CA LEU A 278 -25.18 20.58 -7.53
C LEU A 278 -25.01 21.97 -8.14
N ALA A 279 -25.49 22.22 -9.36
CA ALA A 279 -25.32 23.52 -10.02
C ALA A 279 -25.91 24.69 -9.22
N CYS A 280 -25.15 25.79 -9.10
CA CYS A 280 -25.62 27.00 -8.42
C CYS A 280 -26.78 27.66 -9.18
N THR A 281 -27.94 27.78 -8.54
CA THR A 281 -29.10 28.53 -9.07
C THR A 281 -29.08 30.03 -8.70
N GLY A 282 -28.12 30.45 -7.89
CA GLY A 282 -27.95 31.81 -7.39
C GLY A 282 -26.48 32.15 -7.20
N MET A 283 -26.18 33.06 -6.27
CA MET A 283 -24.78 33.35 -5.93
C MET A 283 -24.08 32.10 -5.41
N GLU A 284 -22.85 31.90 -5.88
CA GLU A 284 -21.99 30.81 -5.43
C GLU A 284 -21.84 30.83 -3.90
N ASN A 285 -21.94 29.64 -3.31
CA ASN A 285 -21.62 29.39 -1.91
C ASN A 285 -21.11 27.94 -1.77
N ASN A 286 -20.86 27.50 -0.54
CA ASN A 286 -20.30 26.17 -0.29
C ASN A 286 -21.26 25.00 -0.61
N SER A 287 -22.55 25.26 -0.81
CA SER A 287 -23.59 24.23 -1.03
C SER A 287 -23.89 23.97 -2.50
N CYS A 288 -23.17 24.60 -3.42
CA CYS A 288 -23.37 24.43 -4.86
C CYS A 288 -22.06 24.63 -5.63
N LEU A 289 -22.06 24.19 -6.89
CA LEU A 289 -20.92 24.24 -7.80
C LEU A 289 -21.22 25.15 -9.00
N THR A 290 -20.22 25.91 -9.41
CA THR A 290 -20.21 26.64 -10.70
C THR A 290 -19.86 25.69 -11.85
N ASP A 291 -20.10 26.08 -13.10
CA ASP A 291 -19.79 25.22 -14.26
C ASP A 291 -18.32 24.75 -14.29
N PRO A 292 -17.30 25.61 -14.04
CA PRO A 292 -15.91 25.15 -13.96
C PRO A 292 -15.64 24.16 -12.81
N GLN A 293 -16.35 24.29 -11.69
CA GLN A 293 -16.24 23.38 -10.55
C GLN A 293 -16.91 22.03 -10.81
N ILE A 294 -18.04 22.03 -11.52
CA ILE A 294 -18.69 20.81 -12.00
C ILE A 294 -17.73 20.04 -12.91
N GLU A 295 -17.04 20.73 -13.82
CA GLU A 295 -16.04 20.10 -14.69
C GLU A 295 -14.84 19.56 -13.89
N SER A 296 -14.41 20.27 -12.85
CA SER A 296 -13.40 19.75 -11.92
C SER A 296 -13.84 18.44 -11.26
N VAL A 297 -15.08 18.35 -10.75
CA VAL A 297 -15.59 17.09 -10.17
C VAL A 297 -15.65 15.99 -11.22
N ARG A 298 -16.12 16.28 -12.44
CA ARG A 298 -16.12 15.30 -13.55
C ARG A 298 -14.72 14.82 -13.89
N SER A 299 -13.70 15.68 -13.81
CA SER A 299 -12.33 15.31 -14.15
C SER A 299 -11.76 14.20 -13.24
N PHE A 300 -12.22 14.12 -11.98
CA PHE A 300 -11.86 13.05 -11.02
C PHE A 300 -12.46 11.68 -11.37
N PHE A 301 -13.59 11.65 -12.07
CA PHE A 301 -14.25 10.39 -12.46
C PHE A 301 -13.96 10.00 -13.91
N ALA A 302 -13.43 10.93 -14.71
CA ALA A 302 -13.10 10.71 -16.10
C ALA A 302 -11.69 10.10 -16.25
N PRO A 303 -11.50 9.14 -17.19
CA PRO A 303 -10.18 8.60 -17.49
C PRO A 303 -9.24 9.68 -18.05
N THR A 304 -7.93 9.42 -18.00
CA THR A 304 -6.95 10.21 -18.75
C THR A 304 -6.81 9.68 -20.17
N ASN A 305 -6.43 10.56 -21.08
CA ASN A 305 -6.14 10.23 -22.47
C ASN A 305 -5.08 11.20 -22.98
N ILE A 306 -3.82 10.77 -22.93
CA ILE A 306 -2.67 11.55 -23.38
C ILE A 306 -2.10 10.93 -24.65
N ALA A 307 -1.58 11.80 -25.54
CA ALA A 307 -0.93 11.41 -26.80
C ALA A 307 -1.77 10.47 -27.67
N ASN A 308 -3.06 10.80 -27.87
CA ASN A 308 -4.03 10.03 -28.66
C ASN A 308 -4.28 8.60 -28.13
N GLY A 309 -4.43 8.46 -26.82
CA GLY A 309 -4.75 7.19 -26.16
C GLY A 309 -3.52 6.32 -25.89
N ARG A 310 -2.31 6.87 -26.03
CA ARG A 310 -1.08 6.15 -25.71
C ARG A 310 -0.95 5.88 -24.22
N TYR A 311 -1.38 6.83 -23.38
CA TYR A 311 -1.43 6.67 -21.93
C TYR A 311 -2.86 6.93 -21.47
N THR A 312 -3.47 5.91 -20.86
CA THR A 312 -4.83 5.93 -20.36
C THR A 312 -4.85 5.35 -18.95
N TRP A 313 -5.60 5.97 -18.07
CA TRP A 313 -5.76 5.53 -16.69
C TRP A 313 -7.20 5.83 -16.27
N PRO A 314 -7.88 4.90 -15.56
CA PRO A 314 -9.28 5.06 -15.21
C PRO A 314 -9.50 6.20 -14.20
N GLY A 315 -10.72 6.74 -14.13
CA GLY A 315 -11.08 7.69 -13.08
C GLY A 315 -11.30 7.01 -11.73
N PHE A 316 -11.47 7.82 -10.68
CA PHE A 316 -11.91 7.35 -9.38
C PHE A 316 -13.33 6.80 -9.40
N LEU A 317 -13.68 6.05 -8.35
CA LEU A 317 -15.04 5.65 -8.06
C LEU A 317 -15.71 6.72 -7.18
N PRO A 318 -17.05 6.88 -7.26
CA PRO A 318 -17.79 7.51 -6.16
C PRO A 318 -17.40 6.84 -4.83
N SER A 319 -17.28 7.60 -3.73
CA SER A 319 -16.69 7.24 -2.42
C SER A 319 -15.24 7.71 -2.21
N SER A 320 -14.45 7.90 -3.28
CA SER A 320 -13.06 8.40 -3.18
C SER A 320 -12.93 9.84 -2.64
N GLU A 321 -14.03 10.56 -2.42
CA GLU A 321 -14.04 11.90 -1.84
C GLU A 321 -13.91 11.94 -0.30
N PHE A 322 -13.92 10.78 0.38
CA PHE A 322 -13.84 10.64 1.85
C PHE A 322 -12.63 11.33 2.50
N ARG A 323 -11.46 11.26 1.87
CA ARG A 323 -10.24 11.97 2.29
C ARG A 323 -9.57 12.55 1.05
N PRO A 324 -9.85 13.82 0.70
CA PRO A 324 -9.43 14.37 -0.58
C PRO A 324 -7.94 14.69 -0.59
N LEU A 325 -7.10 13.67 -0.75
CA LEU A 325 -5.63 13.80 -0.89
C LEU A 325 -5.22 14.66 -2.10
N GLY A 326 -6.18 15.03 -2.96
CA GLY A 326 -5.98 15.98 -4.06
C GLY A 326 -7.21 16.77 -4.52
N TRP A 327 -8.39 16.66 -3.89
CA TRP A 327 -9.60 17.31 -4.42
C TRP A 327 -9.72 18.79 -4.05
N ALA A 328 -9.39 19.14 -2.81
CA ALA A 328 -9.57 20.48 -2.30
C ALA A 328 -8.33 21.37 -2.49
N ASP A 329 -8.58 22.67 -2.61
CA ASP A 329 -7.61 23.74 -2.52
C ASP A 329 -7.52 24.24 -1.07
N ASP A 330 -6.30 24.39 -0.56
CA ASP A 330 -6.00 24.93 0.76
C ASP A 330 -6.12 26.46 0.84
N GLY A 331 -6.60 27.08 -0.25
CA GLY A 331 -6.80 28.53 -0.36
C GLY A 331 -5.56 29.29 -0.85
N THR A 332 -4.50 28.58 -1.25
CA THR A 332 -3.28 29.18 -1.81
C THR A 332 -3.32 29.31 -3.33
N GLY A 333 -4.33 28.74 -4.00
CA GLY A 333 -4.51 28.80 -5.46
C GLY A 333 -3.48 28.00 -6.26
N THR A 334 -2.59 27.27 -5.58
CA THR A 334 -1.57 26.42 -6.22
C THR A 334 -1.60 24.98 -5.73
N ARG A 335 -2.41 24.66 -4.70
CA ARG A 335 -2.63 23.31 -4.17
C ARG A 335 -1.35 22.53 -3.84
N ARG A 336 -0.27 23.27 -3.56
CA ARG A 336 1.08 22.73 -3.42
C ARG A 336 1.24 21.77 -2.24
N SER A 337 0.34 21.84 -1.27
CA SER A 337 0.29 20.98 -0.10
C SER A 337 -0.44 19.66 -0.34
N SER A 338 -1.18 19.49 -1.45
CA SER A 338 -1.88 18.24 -1.74
C SER A 338 -0.90 17.12 -2.07
N ALA A 339 -1.26 15.87 -1.74
CA ALA A 339 -0.44 14.71 -2.08
C ALA A 339 -0.36 14.54 -3.60
N ALA A 340 -1.47 14.73 -4.31
CA ALA A 340 -1.50 14.70 -5.77
C ALA A 340 -0.49 15.68 -6.39
N TRP A 341 -0.42 16.93 -5.87
CA TRP A 341 0.59 17.90 -6.32
C TRP A 341 2.00 17.43 -6.02
N GLN A 342 2.31 17.12 -4.75
CA GLN A 342 3.66 16.78 -4.31
C GLN A 342 4.25 15.60 -5.08
N LEU A 343 3.44 14.56 -5.33
CA LEU A 343 3.88 13.40 -6.08
C LEU A 343 4.03 13.70 -7.58
N THR A 344 3.11 14.48 -8.17
CA THR A 344 3.17 14.85 -9.60
C THR A 344 4.32 15.82 -9.89
N GLU A 345 4.58 16.77 -9.01
CA GLU A 345 5.68 17.73 -9.16
C GLU A 345 7.02 17.00 -9.29
N GLY A 346 7.29 16.05 -8.39
CA GLY A 346 8.49 15.22 -8.41
C GLY A 346 8.63 14.39 -9.68
N TYR A 347 7.55 13.68 -10.04
CA TYR A 347 7.50 12.86 -11.25
C TYR A 347 7.79 13.69 -12.51
N ILE A 348 7.12 14.83 -12.68
CA ILE A 348 7.29 15.68 -13.87
C ILE A 348 8.69 16.30 -13.90
N LYS A 349 9.19 16.87 -12.79
CA LYS A 349 10.50 17.54 -12.75
C LYS A 349 11.66 16.58 -12.93
N TYR A 350 11.70 15.49 -12.16
CA TYR A 350 12.90 14.67 -12.02
C TYR A 350 12.88 13.41 -12.88
N MET A 351 11.70 12.83 -13.15
CA MET A 351 11.60 11.62 -13.97
C MET A 351 11.32 11.95 -15.45
N VAL A 352 10.32 12.78 -15.75
CA VAL A 352 9.91 13.09 -17.13
C VAL A 352 10.78 14.17 -17.77
N ALA A 353 10.79 15.39 -17.22
CA ALA A 353 11.50 16.53 -17.80
C ALA A 353 13.00 16.49 -17.53
N ARG A 354 13.41 15.88 -16.41
CA ARG A 354 14.77 15.94 -15.85
C ARG A 354 15.29 17.39 -15.74
N ASP A 355 14.39 18.31 -15.40
CA ASP A 355 14.63 19.73 -15.24
C ASP A 355 13.92 20.23 -13.96
N PRO A 356 14.65 20.51 -12.87
CA PRO A 356 14.05 20.96 -11.61
C PRO A 356 13.39 22.35 -11.71
N SER A 357 13.70 23.12 -12.75
CA SER A 357 13.19 24.49 -12.93
C SER A 357 11.86 24.58 -13.66
N ILE A 358 11.40 23.48 -14.26
CA ILE A 358 10.15 23.46 -15.04
C ILE A 358 8.93 23.68 -14.14
N ASP A 359 7.93 24.39 -14.67
CA ASP A 359 6.59 24.42 -14.10
C ASP A 359 5.84 23.14 -14.51
N PRO A 360 5.50 22.24 -13.56
CA PRO A 360 4.84 20.98 -13.89
C PRO A 360 3.54 21.16 -14.66
N LEU A 361 2.75 22.21 -14.37
CA LEU A 361 1.47 22.43 -15.05
C LEU A 361 1.64 22.93 -16.49
N ALA A 362 2.76 23.58 -16.80
CA ALA A 362 3.05 24.09 -18.14
C ALA A 362 3.61 23.01 -19.08
N LEU A 363 4.06 21.87 -18.55
CA LEU A 363 4.57 20.77 -19.37
C LEU A 363 3.44 20.10 -20.14
N ASP A 364 3.64 19.89 -21.44
CA ASP A 364 2.80 19.06 -22.30
C ASP A 364 3.40 17.64 -22.39
N PRO A 365 2.81 16.63 -21.72
CA PRO A 365 3.38 15.29 -21.70
C PRO A 365 3.44 14.63 -23.08
N ALA A 366 2.63 15.07 -24.06
CA ALA A 366 2.66 14.52 -25.41
C ALA A 366 3.99 14.80 -26.14
N GLN A 367 4.78 15.78 -25.67
CA GLN A 367 6.10 16.09 -26.20
C GLN A 367 7.22 15.25 -25.58
N PHE A 368 6.92 14.46 -24.54
CA PHE A 368 7.89 13.65 -23.78
C PHE A 368 7.65 12.13 -23.92
N THR A 369 6.91 11.70 -24.94
CA THR A 369 6.52 10.29 -25.11
C THR A 369 7.72 9.32 -25.08
N ASP A 370 8.84 9.62 -25.74
CA ASP A 370 10.03 8.75 -25.71
C ASP A 370 10.54 8.50 -24.27
N ARG A 371 10.56 9.54 -23.42
CA ARG A 371 10.99 9.42 -22.03
C ARG A 371 9.93 8.73 -21.18
N ILE A 372 8.64 9.02 -21.41
CA ILE A 372 7.56 8.36 -20.68
C ILE A 372 7.54 6.86 -21.02
N ASP A 373 7.75 6.47 -22.27
CA ASP A 373 7.84 5.05 -22.66
C ASP A 373 9.01 4.34 -21.98
N GLU A 374 10.16 5.02 -21.84
CA GLU A 374 11.29 4.48 -21.08
C GLU A 374 10.90 4.22 -19.63
N LEU A 375 10.21 5.18 -18.98
CA LEU A 375 9.74 5.05 -17.60
C LEU A 375 8.66 3.98 -17.45
N VAL A 376 7.75 3.84 -18.42
CA VAL A 376 6.73 2.79 -18.46
C VAL A 376 7.40 1.42 -18.43
N ASN A 377 8.36 1.18 -19.34
CA ASN A 377 9.09 -0.09 -19.37
C ASN A 377 9.91 -0.33 -18.10
N LEU A 378 10.40 0.74 -17.47
CA LEU A 378 11.24 0.64 -16.30
C LEU A 378 10.44 0.34 -15.02
N ILE A 379 9.39 1.12 -14.75
CA ILE A 379 8.71 1.24 -13.44
C ILE A 379 7.36 0.51 -13.40
N ASP A 380 6.60 0.51 -14.50
CA ASP A 380 5.24 -0.01 -14.50
C ASP A 380 5.23 -1.54 -14.33
N ALA A 381 4.18 -2.00 -13.65
CA ALA A 381 3.92 -3.39 -13.31
C ALA A 381 2.62 -3.88 -13.95
N THR A 382 2.46 -3.67 -15.25
CA THR A 382 1.20 -3.89 -15.99
C THR A 382 1.19 -5.13 -16.87
N ASP A 383 2.26 -5.93 -16.87
CA ASP A 383 2.32 -7.18 -17.66
C ASP A 383 1.29 -8.20 -17.14
N PRO A 384 0.27 -8.57 -17.95
CA PRO A 384 -0.77 -9.49 -17.52
C PRO A 384 -0.38 -10.96 -17.66
N ASP A 385 0.72 -11.29 -18.37
CA ASP A 385 1.18 -12.67 -18.49
C ASP A 385 1.92 -13.09 -17.22
N LEU A 386 1.24 -13.91 -16.40
CA LEU A 386 1.77 -14.47 -15.16
C LEU A 386 2.03 -15.98 -15.29
N THR A 387 2.20 -16.49 -16.51
CA THR A 387 2.37 -17.93 -16.78
C THR A 387 3.53 -18.51 -16.00
N GLU A 388 4.69 -17.85 -15.99
CA GLU A 388 5.86 -18.37 -15.28
C GLU A 388 5.66 -18.41 -13.76
N PHE A 389 5.05 -17.37 -13.17
CA PHE A 389 4.73 -17.35 -11.74
C PHE A 389 3.74 -18.47 -11.36
N LYS A 390 2.69 -18.65 -12.17
CA LYS A 390 1.70 -19.72 -11.99
C LYS A 390 2.33 -21.11 -12.09
N ASP A 391 3.16 -21.35 -13.11
CA ASP A 391 3.77 -22.65 -13.39
C ASP A 391 4.78 -23.07 -12.31
N GLN A 392 5.36 -22.10 -11.60
CA GLN A 392 6.19 -22.34 -10.43
C GLN A 392 5.39 -22.60 -9.14
N GLY A 393 4.05 -22.55 -9.21
CA GLY A 393 3.14 -22.77 -8.09
C GLY A 393 2.89 -21.52 -7.25
N GLY A 394 3.29 -20.34 -7.75
CA GLY A 394 3.09 -19.06 -7.09
C GLY A 394 1.62 -18.74 -6.86
N LYS A 395 1.30 -18.06 -5.74
CA LYS A 395 -0.04 -17.59 -5.40
C LYS A 395 -0.09 -16.08 -5.23
N LEU A 396 -1.15 -15.44 -5.71
CA LEU A 396 -1.31 -13.99 -5.69
C LEU A 396 -2.64 -13.59 -5.07
N ILE A 397 -2.61 -12.67 -4.11
CA ILE A 397 -3.79 -11.97 -3.62
C ILE A 397 -3.68 -10.51 -4.04
N LEU A 398 -4.62 -10.06 -4.85
CA LEU A 398 -4.80 -8.64 -5.17
C LEU A 398 -5.87 -8.09 -4.22
N TRP A 399 -5.67 -6.89 -3.69
CA TRP A 399 -6.63 -6.26 -2.78
C TRP A 399 -6.69 -4.75 -3.02
N THR A 400 -7.88 -4.14 -2.92
CA THR A 400 -7.99 -2.67 -2.94
C THR A 400 -9.17 -2.17 -2.09
N GLY A 401 -9.01 -0.98 -1.50
CA GLY A 401 -10.10 -0.25 -0.88
C GLY A 401 -10.91 0.52 -1.93
N LEU A 402 -12.24 0.48 -1.83
CA LEU A 402 -13.11 1.11 -2.83
C LEU A 402 -13.27 2.63 -2.64
N SER A 403 -12.82 3.17 -1.51
CA SER A 403 -12.79 4.62 -1.24
C SER A 403 -11.38 5.20 -1.40
N ASP A 404 -10.48 4.48 -2.07
CA ASP A 404 -9.11 4.91 -2.32
C ASP A 404 -9.12 6.20 -3.16
N SER A 405 -8.53 7.25 -2.59
CA SER A 405 -8.48 8.61 -3.14
C SER A 405 -7.10 8.98 -3.70
N LEU A 406 -6.19 8.00 -3.73
CA LEU A 406 -4.85 8.11 -4.31
C LEU A 406 -4.76 7.20 -5.53
N ILE A 407 -5.06 5.91 -5.38
CA ILE A 407 -4.96 4.92 -6.47
C ILE A 407 -6.35 4.34 -6.69
N THR A 408 -6.95 4.61 -7.85
CA THR A 408 -8.33 4.17 -8.11
C THR A 408 -8.42 2.65 -8.05
N ALA A 409 -9.45 2.11 -7.40
CA ALA A 409 -9.74 0.68 -7.43
C ALA A 409 -9.96 0.16 -8.86
N ASN A 410 -10.40 1.03 -9.78
CA ASN A 410 -10.54 0.70 -11.21
C ASN A 410 -9.20 0.29 -11.86
N ASN A 411 -8.06 0.77 -11.35
CA ASN A 411 -6.74 0.43 -11.87
C ASN A 411 -6.36 -1.02 -11.52
N ALA A 412 -6.59 -1.43 -10.26
CA ALA A 412 -6.41 -2.83 -9.85
C ALA A 412 -7.42 -3.75 -10.57
N THR A 413 -8.66 -3.30 -10.72
CA THR A 413 -9.71 -4.04 -11.46
C THR A 413 -9.33 -4.23 -12.93
N ALA A 414 -8.85 -3.19 -13.61
CA ALA A 414 -8.39 -3.29 -14.99
C ALA A 414 -7.21 -4.26 -15.14
N TYR A 415 -6.23 -4.21 -14.23
CA TYR A 415 -5.13 -5.18 -14.23
C TYR A 415 -5.61 -6.62 -14.05
N TYR A 416 -6.50 -6.87 -13.09
CA TYR A 416 -7.09 -8.19 -12.88
C TYR A 416 -7.80 -8.71 -14.14
N GLN A 417 -8.62 -7.87 -14.77
CA GLN A 417 -9.33 -8.22 -16.00
C GLN A 417 -8.37 -8.51 -17.17
N ASN A 418 -7.28 -7.75 -17.30
CA ASN A 418 -6.26 -8.01 -18.31
C ASN A 418 -5.54 -9.34 -18.08
N VAL A 419 -5.23 -9.70 -16.82
CA VAL A 419 -4.67 -11.02 -16.47
C VAL A 419 -5.67 -12.12 -16.82
N VAL A 420 -6.95 -11.95 -16.49
CA VAL A 420 -8.02 -12.91 -16.85
C VAL A 420 -8.11 -13.10 -18.36
N GLU A 421 -8.02 -12.03 -19.14
CA GLU A 421 -8.05 -12.10 -20.60
C GLU A 421 -6.81 -12.82 -21.16
N GLU A 422 -5.61 -12.43 -20.73
CA GLU A 422 -4.33 -12.98 -21.23
C GLU A 422 -4.15 -14.46 -20.84
N MET A 423 -4.46 -14.82 -19.59
CA MET A 423 -4.25 -16.17 -19.05
C MET A 423 -5.31 -17.19 -19.49
N GLY A 424 -6.29 -16.77 -20.30
CA GLY A 424 -7.29 -17.67 -20.89
C GLY A 424 -8.56 -17.87 -20.07
N GLY A 425 -8.87 -16.97 -19.15
CA GLY A 425 -10.15 -16.88 -18.44
C GLY A 425 -10.07 -17.09 -16.93
N GLU A 426 -11.19 -16.76 -16.29
CA GLU A 426 -11.35 -16.70 -14.82
C GLU A 426 -10.99 -18.04 -14.14
N GLU A 427 -11.37 -19.18 -14.74
CA GLU A 427 -11.11 -20.52 -14.19
C GLU A 427 -9.60 -20.77 -14.05
N VAL A 428 -8.78 -20.30 -14.99
CA VAL A 428 -7.32 -20.45 -14.95
C VAL A 428 -6.71 -19.51 -13.92
N VAL A 429 -7.21 -18.26 -13.85
CA VAL A 429 -6.70 -17.24 -12.92
C VAL A 429 -7.00 -17.64 -11.48
N GLN A 430 -8.20 -18.13 -11.17
CA GLN A 430 -8.59 -18.53 -9.82
C GLN A 430 -7.77 -19.71 -9.26
N GLU A 431 -7.01 -20.44 -10.09
CA GLU A 431 -6.06 -21.45 -9.59
C GLU A 431 -4.90 -20.83 -8.80
N PHE A 432 -4.55 -19.57 -9.07
CA PHE A 432 -3.34 -18.94 -8.52
C PHE A 432 -3.49 -17.48 -8.11
N MET A 433 -4.54 -16.76 -8.54
CA MET A 433 -4.76 -15.36 -8.22
C MET A 433 -6.20 -15.10 -7.77
N GLU A 434 -6.37 -14.45 -6.63
CA GLU A 434 -7.67 -13.99 -6.13
C GLU A 434 -7.66 -12.47 -5.91
N TYR A 435 -8.75 -11.80 -6.29
CA TYR A 435 -8.91 -10.36 -6.15
C TYR A 435 -10.00 -10.03 -5.13
N TYR A 436 -9.72 -9.11 -4.21
CA TYR A 436 -10.61 -8.68 -3.14
C TYR A 436 -10.78 -7.15 -3.13
N THR A 437 -12.00 -6.72 -2.85
CA THR A 437 -12.35 -5.31 -2.71
C THR A 437 -13.00 -5.06 -1.36
N THR A 438 -12.63 -3.99 -0.66
CA THR A 438 -13.23 -3.62 0.63
C THR A 438 -13.92 -2.26 0.56
N PRO A 439 -15.26 -2.21 0.64
CA PRO A 439 -16.02 -0.97 0.69
C PRO A 439 -15.63 -0.07 1.85
N GLY A 440 -15.66 1.24 1.62
CA GLY A 440 -15.41 2.25 2.65
C GLY A 440 -13.94 2.37 3.05
N VAL A 441 -13.04 1.51 2.57
CA VAL A 441 -11.61 1.53 2.91
C VAL A 441 -10.89 2.48 1.96
N ALA A 442 -10.10 3.38 2.54
CA ALA A 442 -9.31 4.37 1.81
C ALA A 442 -8.00 3.77 1.28
N HIS A 443 -7.03 4.62 0.93
CA HIS A 443 -5.74 4.17 0.41
C HIS A 443 -4.96 3.35 1.45
N CYS A 444 -4.82 2.04 1.20
CA CYS A 444 -4.18 1.04 2.05
C CYS A 444 -4.88 0.75 3.39
N PHE A 445 -5.29 1.77 4.13
CA PHE A 445 -5.94 1.69 5.43
C PHE A 445 -6.81 2.94 5.67
N GLY A 446 -7.48 2.97 6.81
CA GLY A 446 -8.44 4.01 7.15
C GLY A 446 -9.63 3.98 6.20
N GLY A 447 -10.43 5.04 6.23
CA GLY A 447 -11.75 4.99 5.62
C GLY A 447 -12.84 4.98 6.68
N GLU A 448 -14.08 4.88 6.23
CA GLU A 448 -15.24 4.55 7.07
C GLU A 448 -15.43 3.04 7.21
N GLY A 449 -14.86 2.26 6.29
CA GLY A 449 -14.99 0.81 6.25
C GLY A 449 -14.08 0.05 7.22
N ALA A 450 -14.15 -1.27 7.09
CA ALA A 450 -13.30 -2.19 7.84
C ALA A 450 -11.97 -2.40 7.10
N ASP A 451 -10.91 -1.76 7.59
CA ASP A 451 -9.63 -1.60 6.92
C ASP A 451 -8.51 -2.54 7.40
N LYS A 452 -8.67 -3.14 8.60
CA LYS A 452 -7.74 -4.13 9.14
C LYS A 452 -8.09 -5.52 8.62
N VAL A 453 -7.22 -6.10 7.79
CA VAL A 453 -7.40 -7.46 7.23
C VAL A 453 -6.08 -8.24 7.22
N ASP A 454 -6.12 -9.50 7.70
CA ASP A 454 -5.02 -10.47 7.56
C ASP A 454 -5.16 -11.22 6.24
N LEU A 455 -4.18 -11.05 5.35
CA LEU A 455 -4.08 -11.77 4.09
C LEU A 455 -2.87 -12.73 4.09
N VAL A 456 -1.89 -12.51 4.96
CA VAL A 456 -0.70 -13.38 5.10
C VAL A 456 -1.09 -14.75 5.64
N GLY A 457 -1.96 -14.81 6.65
CA GLY A 457 -2.46 -16.09 7.18
C GLY A 457 -3.07 -16.97 6.08
N PRO A 458 -4.15 -16.50 5.41
CA PRO A 458 -4.77 -17.23 4.30
C PRO A 458 -3.82 -17.55 3.15
N MET A 459 -2.86 -16.68 2.82
CA MET A 459 -1.88 -16.98 1.77
C MET A 459 -0.99 -18.17 2.14
N PHE A 460 -0.52 -18.27 3.40
CA PHE A 460 0.23 -19.44 3.84
C PHE A 460 -0.62 -20.72 3.83
N GLU A 461 -1.90 -20.65 4.23
CA GLU A 461 -2.81 -21.80 4.13
C GLU A 461 -3.02 -22.23 2.67
N TRP A 462 -3.07 -21.28 1.73
CA TRP A 462 -3.15 -21.60 0.30
C TRP A 462 -1.88 -22.28 -0.21
N LEU A 463 -0.71 -21.79 0.19
CA LEU A 463 0.58 -22.32 -0.23
C LEU A 463 0.91 -23.69 0.37
N GLU A 464 0.59 -23.89 1.65
CA GLU A 464 0.98 -25.08 2.41
C GLU A 464 -0.07 -26.18 2.31
N ASN A 465 -1.36 -25.83 2.32
CA ASN A 465 -2.47 -26.77 2.41
C ASN A 465 -3.39 -26.76 1.18
N GLY A 466 -3.19 -25.85 0.23
CA GLY A 466 -4.01 -25.76 -0.97
C GLY A 466 -5.41 -25.19 -0.72
N THR A 467 -5.64 -24.54 0.42
CA THR A 467 -6.91 -23.93 0.81
C THR A 467 -6.94 -22.48 0.30
N PRO A 468 -7.67 -22.16 -0.77
CA PRO A 468 -7.72 -20.80 -1.28
C PRO A 468 -8.44 -19.87 -0.29
N PRO A 469 -8.02 -18.59 -0.18
CA PRO A 469 -8.66 -17.61 0.70
C PRO A 469 -10.16 -17.47 0.47
N SER A 470 -10.66 -17.63 -0.77
CA SER A 470 -12.10 -17.60 -1.10
C SER A 470 -12.94 -18.73 -0.48
N SER A 471 -12.31 -19.82 -0.05
CA SER A 471 -12.98 -20.92 0.66
C SER A 471 -13.12 -20.67 2.16
N GLU A 472 -12.45 -19.63 2.67
CA GLU A 472 -12.47 -19.23 4.06
C GLU A 472 -13.30 -17.95 4.26
N GLN A 473 -13.78 -17.73 5.48
CA GLN A 473 -14.45 -16.49 5.82
C GLN A 473 -13.42 -15.48 6.34
N ILE A 474 -12.85 -14.69 5.43
CA ILE A 474 -12.00 -13.56 5.81
C ILE A 474 -12.89 -12.43 6.31
N VAL A 475 -12.58 -11.92 7.50
CA VAL A 475 -13.26 -10.78 8.12
C VAL A 475 -12.26 -9.64 8.25
N ALA A 476 -12.63 -8.48 7.74
CA ALA A 476 -11.95 -7.24 8.04
C ALA A 476 -12.63 -6.56 9.24
N THR A 477 -11.82 -5.85 10.03
CA THR A 477 -12.29 -5.05 11.18
C THR A 477 -11.85 -3.60 11.01
N GLN A 478 -12.67 -2.65 11.45
CA GLN A 478 -12.29 -1.24 11.49
C GLN A 478 -11.21 -1.00 12.54
N TRP A 479 -10.07 -0.47 12.11
CA TRP A 479 -8.91 -0.26 12.98
C TRP A 479 -9.14 0.87 13.99
N PHE A 480 -9.69 1.99 13.53
CA PHE A 480 -9.88 3.20 14.32
C PHE A 480 -11.36 3.61 14.34
N PRO A 481 -12.23 2.92 15.09
CA PRO A 481 -13.62 3.34 15.25
C PRO A 481 -13.70 4.70 15.93
N SER A 482 -14.80 5.41 15.68
CA SER A 482 -15.11 6.66 16.39
C SER A 482 -15.23 6.41 17.89
N GLU A 483 -14.87 7.40 18.71
CA GLU A 483 -14.90 7.27 20.17
C GLU A 483 -16.30 6.85 20.67
N GLY A 484 -16.36 5.71 21.36
CA GLY A 484 -17.61 5.17 21.90
C GLY A 484 -18.40 4.28 20.94
N GLU A 485 -17.99 4.17 19.67
CA GLU A 485 -18.62 3.29 18.69
C GLU A 485 -17.89 1.93 18.61
N PRO A 486 -18.63 0.82 18.40
CA PRO A 486 -18.03 -0.48 18.15
C PRO A 486 -17.31 -0.49 16.79
N ALA A 487 -16.22 -1.26 16.68
CA ALA A 487 -15.56 -1.47 15.41
C ALA A 487 -16.48 -2.20 14.42
N LEU A 488 -16.57 -1.68 13.20
CA LEU A 488 -17.27 -2.37 12.11
C LEU A 488 -16.52 -3.63 11.70
N ASN A 489 -17.26 -4.70 11.44
CA ASN A 489 -16.73 -5.94 10.86
C ASN A 489 -17.45 -6.21 9.56
N ARG A 490 -16.70 -6.55 8.51
CA ARG A 490 -17.25 -6.87 7.19
C ARG A 490 -16.57 -8.15 6.65
N PRO A 491 -17.32 -9.06 6.00
CA PRO A 491 -16.69 -10.12 5.23
C PRO A 491 -15.94 -9.50 4.05
N VAL A 492 -14.76 -10.02 3.75
CA VAL A 492 -13.95 -9.60 2.60
C VAL A 492 -14.36 -10.46 1.41
N CYS A 493 -15.09 -9.86 0.47
CA CYS A 493 -15.67 -10.56 -0.67
C CYS A 493 -14.70 -10.61 -1.84
N GLN A 494 -14.59 -11.80 -2.45
CA GLN A 494 -13.85 -11.98 -3.70
C GLN A 494 -14.58 -11.23 -4.83
N TYR A 495 -13.86 -10.35 -5.53
CA TYR A 495 -14.35 -9.62 -6.69
C TYR A 495 -14.91 -10.61 -7.74
N PRO A 496 -16.03 -10.31 -8.41
CA PRO A 496 -16.76 -9.04 -8.37
C PRO A 496 -17.80 -8.96 -7.25
N LYS A 497 -17.83 -9.88 -6.28
CA LYS A 497 -18.82 -9.83 -5.20
C LYS A 497 -18.52 -8.70 -4.22
N TYR A 498 -19.57 -8.17 -3.59
CA TYR A 498 -19.48 -7.17 -2.53
C TYR A 498 -20.33 -7.60 -1.31
N PRO A 499 -20.02 -7.10 -0.10
CA PRO A 499 -20.79 -7.42 1.10
C PRO A 499 -22.12 -6.64 1.09
N ARG A 500 -23.23 -7.34 0.85
CA ARG A 500 -24.58 -6.76 0.93
C ARG A 500 -25.19 -7.03 2.30
N TYR A 501 -25.80 -6.01 2.91
CA TYR A 501 -26.43 -6.15 4.22
C TYR A 501 -27.68 -7.05 4.17
N ILE A 502 -27.85 -7.83 5.23
CA ILE A 502 -29.01 -8.69 5.48
C ILE A 502 -29.93 -7.96 6.46
N GLU A 503 -31.11 -7.58 5.97
CA GLU A 503 -32.10 -6.79 6.74
C GLU A 503 -32.38 -7.39 8.12
N GLY A 504 -32.23 -6.58 9.17
CA GLY A 504 -32.49 -6.96 10.56
C GLY A 504 -31.30 -7.53 11.33
N GLY A 505 -30.12 -7.66 10.69
CA GLY A 505 -28.86 -8.00 11.35
C GLY A 505 -28.23 -6.83 12.11
N ASP A 506 -27.23 -7.10 12.96
CA ASP A 506 -26.40 -6.05 13.57
C ASP A 506 -25.48 -5.43 12.50
N PRO A 507 -25.58 -4.13 12.18
CA PRO A 507 -24.79 -3.49 11.12
C PRO A 507 -23.28 -3.45 11.41
N THR A 508 -22.86 -3.76 12.64
CA THR A 508 -21.44 -3.81 13.03
C THR A 508 -20.85 -5.22 12.91
N ALA A 509 -21.68 -6.25 12.73
CA ALA A 509 -21.28 -7.64 12.70
C ALA A 509 -21.13 -8.18 11.27
N ALA A 510 -20.01 -8.85 10.97
CA ALA A 510 -19.76 -9.43 9.65
C ALA A 510 -20.80 -10.48 9.24
N ALA A 511 -21.42 -11.18 10.20
CA ALA A 511 -22.45 -12.18 9.95
C ALA A 511 -23.78 -11.60 9.43
N SER A 512 -23.95 -10.27 9.50
CA SER A 512 -25.10 -9.55 8.96
C SER A 512 -24.93 -9.15 7.50
N PHE A 513 -23.88 -9.65 6.83
CA PHE A 513 -23.58 -9.37 5.43
C PHE A 513 -23.37 -10.68 4.68
N GLU A 514 -23.76 -10.70 3.41
CA GLU A 514 -23.47 -11.79 2.48
C GLU A 514 -22.77 -11.27 1.24
N CYS A 515 -21.78 -12.02 0.74
CA CYS A 515 -21.10 -11.69 -0.50
C CYS A 515 -21.98 -12.02 -1.70
N VAL A 516 -22.43 -11.00 -2.43
CA VAL A 516 -23.30 -11.14 -3.61
C VAL A 516 -22.70 -10.48 -4.83
N LEU A 517 -23.11 -10.91 -6.02
CA LEU A 517 -22.76 -10.22 -7.25
C LEU A 517 -23.51 -8.86 -7.34
N PRO A 518 -22.91 -7.83 -7.95
CA PRO A 518 -23.60 -6.63 -8.41
C PRO A 518 -24.83 -7.00 -9.25
N GLN A 519 -25.95 -6.29 -9.05
CA GLN A 519 -27.20 -6.51 -9.78
C GLN A 519 -27.27 -5.79 -11.11
#